data_AF-A0A1K2IHR4-F1
#
_entry.id   AF-A0A1K2IHR4-F1
#
_cell.length_a   1.000
_cell.length_b   1.000
_cell.length_c   1.000
_cell.angle_alpha   90.00
_cell.angle_beta   90.00
_cell.angle_gamma   90.00
#
_symmetry.space_group_name_H-M   'P 1'
#
loop_
_entity.id
_entity.type
_entity.pdbx_description
1 polymer ?
#
loop_
_entity_poly.entity_id
_entity_poly.type
_entity_poly.pdbx_seq_one_letter_code
_entity_poly.pdbx_strand_id
1 'polypeptide(L)'
;MKSKIILTALLSVSLMACAQETPKVKHKKTPPSSKSNTKSVKFANVEDPICHMPTEAEMKDTAVYKNKTYGFCSAYCKDEFKKNPEKYVQK
;
A
#
# COMPACT_ATOMS: atom_id res chain seq x y z
N MET A 1 31.34 -40.42 -55.75
CA MET A 1 32.28 -40.00 -54.69
C MET A 1 31.44 -39.21 -53.68
N LYS A 2 30.91 -39.72 -52.56
CA LYS A 2 31.45 -40.54 -51.45
C LYS A 2 32.57 -39.84 -50.66
N SER A 3 32.24 -38.84 -49.82
CA SER A 3 33.10 -38.30 -48.74
C SER A 3 32.50 -36.97 -48.26
N LYS A 4 32.31 -36.60 -46.98
CA LYS A 4 32.55 -37.15 -45.63
C LYS A 4 31.50 -36.46 -44.73
N ILE A 5 30.68 -37.17 -43.94
CA ILE A 5 30.81 -37.44 -42.50
C ILE A 5 31.17 -36.19 -41.66
N ILE A 6 30.52 -36.08 -40.48
CA ILE A 6 30.83 -35.24 -39.30
C ILE A 6 30.03 -33.91 -39.34
N LEU A 7 29.11 -33.55 -38.44
CA LEU A 7 29.04 -33.73 -37.00
C LEU A 7 27.59 -33.55 -36.55
N THR A 8 27.15 -34.42 -35.64
CA THR A 8 25.97 -34.26 -34.78
C THR A 8 25.97 -32.91 -34.06
N ALA A 9 24.87 -32.17 -34.14
CA ALA A 9 24.54 -31.14 -33.15
C ALA A 9 23.06 -31.27 -32.79
N LEU A 10 22.85 -31.86 -31.61
CA LEU A 10 21.61 -31.74 -30.85
C LEU A 10 21.25 -30.27 -30.69
N LEU A 11 19.99 -29.92 -30.92
CA LEU A 11 19.32 -28.87 -30.15
C LEU A 11 17.81 -29.12 -30.21
N SER A 12 17.41 -29.98 -29.28
CA SER A 12 16.07 -30.09 -28.72
C SER A 12 15.54 -28.71 -28.34
N VAL A 13 14.69 -28.13 -29.18
CA VAL A 13 13.84 -27.00 -28.80
C VAL A 13 12.55 -27.57 -28.23
N SER A 14 12.46 -27.46 -26.91
CA SER A 14 11.30 -27.80 -26.09
C SER A 14 10.13 -26.87 -26.46
N LEU A 15 9.08 -27.40 -27.10
CA LEU A 15 7.78 -26.76 -27.15
C LEU A 15 6.93 -27.27 -25.98
N MET A 16 7.10 -26.67 -24.81
CA MET A 16 6.11 -26.74 -23.74
C MET A 16 5.21 -25.49 -23.86
N ALA A 17 4.13 -25.61 -24.62
CA ALA A 17 3.10 -24.58 -24.76
C ALA A 17 1.77 -25.11 -24.24
N CYS A 18 1.20 -24.40 -23.26
CA CYS A 18 -0.24 -24.15 -23.00
C CYS A 18 -0.33 -23.54 -21.59
N ALA A 19 -0.39 -22.21 -21.45
CA ALA A 19 -1.57 -21.35 -21.64
C ALA A 19 -2.68 -21.62 -20.61
N GLN A 20 -2.63 -20.92 -19.49
CA GLN A 20 -3.82 -20.55 -18.71
C GLN A 20 -3.64 -19.09 -18.23
N GLU A 21 -4.12 -18.16 -19.07
CA GLU A 21 -4.31 -16.77 -18.68
C GLU A 21 -5.53 -16.70 -17.75
N THR A 22 -5.28 -16.55 -16.46
CA THR A 22 -6.32 -16.27 -15.47
C THR A 22 -6.40 -14.75 -15.25
N PRO A 23 -7.61 -14.16 -15.18
CA PRO A 23 -7.78 -12.73 -15.06
C PRO A 23 -7.28 -12.25 -13.70
N LYS A 24 -6.22 -11.42 -13.71
CA LYS A 24 -5.78 -10.66 -12.54
C LYS A 24 -6.88 -9.69 -12.12
N VAL A 25 -7.69 -10.07 -11.13
CA VAL A 25 -8.40 -9.10 -10.30
C VAL A 25 -7.33 -8.31 -9.54
N LYS A 26 -7.01 -7.11 -10.03
CA LYS A 26 -6.08 -6.17 -9.40
C LYS A 26 -6.66 -5.67 -8.07
N HIS A 27 -6.55 -6.49 -7.03
CA HIS A 27 -6.49 -5.97 -5.67
C HIS A 27 -5.15 -5.28 -5.53
N LYS A 28 -5.11 -3.99 -5.86
CA LYS A 28 -3.98 -3.10 -5.55
C LYS A 28 -3.94 -2.87 -4.03
N LYS A 29 -3.72 -3.95 -3.26
CA LYS A 29 -3.26 -3.88 -1.88
C LYS A 29 -1.83 -3.37 -1.93
N THR A 30 -1.72 -2.07 -2.08
CA THR A 30 -0.51 -1.33 -1.79
C THR A 30 -0.23 -1.58 -0.31
N PRO A 31 0.92 -2.13 0.11
CA PRO A 31 1.26 -2.14 1.51
C PRO A 31 1.43 -0.66 1.92
N PRO A 32 0.66 -0.11 2.87
CA PRO A 32 1.01 1.19 3.40
C PRO A 32 2.31 0.97 4.17
N SER A 33 3.40 1.52 3.61
CA SER A 33 4.72 1.54 4.20
C SER A 33 4.65 2.30 5.53
N SER A 34 4.27 1.59 6.60
CA SER A 34 4.47 1.99 7.98
C SER A 34 5.96 1.85 8.27
N LYS A 35 6.75 2.85 7.86
CA LYS A 35 8.02 3.12 8.53
C LYS A 35 7.68 3.78 9.86
N SER A 36 7.30 2.93 10.83
CA SER A 36 7.22 3.30 12.24
C SER A 36 8.65 3.56 12.71
N ASN A 37 9.05 4.84 12.68
CA ASN A 37 10.19 5.30 13.44
C ASN A 37 9.62 5.74 14.79
N THR A 38 10.03 5.04 15.84
CA THR A 38 9.59 5.16 17.23
C THR A 38 9.95 6.53 17.81
N LYS A 39 9.30 7.58 17.32
CA LYS A 39 9.21 8.88 17.98
C LYS A 39 7.78 9.01 18.47
N SER A 40 7.62 9.34 19.74
CA SER A 40 6.38 9.81 20.34
C SER A 40 5.81 10.97 19.51
N VAL A 41 4.92 10.67 18.56
CA VAL A 41 4.30 11.67 17.69
C VAL A 41 3.18 12.31 18.51
N LYS A 42 3.32 13.60 18.84
CA LYS A 42 2.21 14.37 19.41
C LYS A 42 1.25 14.74 18.30
N PHE A 43 0.02 14.22 18.38
CA PHE A 43 -1.07 14.62 17.50
C PHE A 43 -1.62 15.98 17.91
N ALA A 44 -2.15 16.71 16.92
CA ALA A 44 -2.76 18.02 17.12
C ALA A 44 -4.19 17.94 17.66
N ASN A 45 -4.80 16.75 17.62
CA ASN A 45 -6.09 16.44 18.20
C ASN A 45 -5.93 15.52 19.44
N VAL A 46 -6.77 15.76 20.44
CA VAL A 46 -6.88 14.91 21.63
C VAL A 46 -7.80 13.72 21.36
N GLU A 47 -8.82 13.92 20.54
CA GLU A 47 -9.81 12.92 20.14
C GLU A 47 -9.97 12.88 18.61
N ASP A 48 -10.37 11.73 18.08
CA ASP A 48 -10.69 11.56 16.66
C ASP A 48 -11.90 12.45 16.30
N PRO A 49 -11.76 13.43 15.38
CA PRO A 49 -12.84 14.34 15.03
C PRO A 49 -14.06 13.70 14.37
N ILE A 50 -13.98 12.41 13.96
CA ILE A 50 -15.06 11.69 13.29
C ILE A 50 -15.90 10.88 14.28
N CYS A 51 -15.24 10.20 15.24
CA CYS A 51 -15.89 9.27 16.15
C CYS A 51 -15.73 9.61 17.64
N HIS A 52 -14.97 10.66 17.95
CA HIS A 52 -14.68 11.16 19.31
C HIS A 52 -13.99 10.13 20.22
N MET A 53 -13.30 9.14 19.64
CA MET A 53 -12.43 8.26 20.41
C MET A 53 -11.13 8.98 20.79
N PRO A 54 -10.55 8.71 21.98
CA PRO A 54 -9.29 9.32 22.38
C PRO A 54 -8.17 8.97 21.40
N THR A 55 -7.31 9.94 21.12
CA THR A 55 -6.15 9.76 20.24
C THR A 55 -4.99 9.23 21.06
N GLU A 56 -4.46 8.08 20.66
CA GLU A 56 -3.31 7.46 21.31
C GLU A 56 -2.02 7.80 20.56
N ALA A 57 -0.88 7.80 21.25
CA ALA A 57 0.42 8.14 20.64
C ALA A 57 0.88 7.14 19.55
N GLU A 58 0.30 5.94 19.53
CA GLU A 58 0.66 4.85 18.62
C GLU A 58 -0.26 4.72 17.39
N MET A 59 -1.13 5.71 17.17
CA MET A 59 -2.03 5.74 16.01
C MET A 59 -1.24 5.65 14.69
N LYS A 60 -1.49 4.59 13.93
CA LYS A 60 -0.89 4.38 12.60
C LYS A 60 -1.58 5.20 11.51
N ASP A 61 -2.88 5.42 11.68
CA ASP A 61 -3.69 6.18 10.75
C ASP A 61 -3.60 7.67 11.09
N THR A 62 -2.81 8.40 10.30
CA THR A 62 -2.56 9.83 10.53
C THR A 62 -2.72 10.62 9.24
N ALA A 63 -3.04 11.91 9.35
CA ALA A 63 -3.06 12.83 8.22
C ALA A 63 -2.49 14.20 8.63
N VAL A 64 -1.75 14.83 7.72
CA VAL A 64 -1.25 16.19 7.93
C VAL A 64 -2.22 17.18 7.31
N TYR A 65 -2.68 18.15 8.10
CA TYR A 65 -3.54 19.24 7.65
C TYR A 65 -3.11 20.55 8.32
N LYS A 66 -2.92 21.63 7.55
CA LYS A 66 -2.43 22.93 8.06
C LYS A 66 -1.18 22.80 8.95
N ASN A 67 -0.19 22.04 8.49
CA ASN A 67 1.08 21.76 9.21
C ASN A 67 0.90 21.09 10.58
N LYS A 68 -0.26 20.49 10.84
CA LYS A 68 -0.58 19.74 12.05
C LYS A 68 -0.84 18.28 11.68
N THR A 69 -0.30 17.36 12.47
CA THR A 69 -0.55 15.92 12.30
C THR A 69 -1.74 15.52 13.15
N TYR A 70 -2.76 14.94 12.53
CA TYR A 70 -3.95 14.42 13.18
C TYR A 70 -3.88 12.89 13.23
N GLY A 71 -4.25 12.31 14.37
CA GLY A 71 -4.37 10.87 14.57
C GLY A 71 -5.82 10.43 14.50
N PHE A 72 -6.06 9.26 13.90
CA PHE A 72 -7.38 8.70 13.67
C PHE A 72 -7.42 7.26 14.15
N CYS A 73 -8.55 6.86 14.74
CA CYS A 73 -8.77 5.51 15.25
C CYS A 73 -8.74 4.43 14.15
N SER A 74 -8.96 4.83 12.90
CA SER A 74 -9.05 3.93 11.76
C SER A 74 -8.77 4.65 10.45
N ALA A 75 -8.40 3.87 9.43
CA ALA A 75 -8.27 4.36 8.06
C ALA A 75 -9.55 5.04 7.55
N TYR A 76 -10.73 4.56 7.95
CA TYR A 76 -12.01 5.15 7.60
C TYR A 76 -12.14 6.60 8.13
N CYS A 77 -11.84 6.83 9.41
CA CYS A 77 -11.93 8.17 9.99
C CYS A 77 -10.94 9.14 9.36
N LYS A 78 -9.71 8.67 9.07
CA LYS A 78 -8.72 9.44 8.31
C LYS A 78 -9.24 9.82 6.92
N ASP A 79 -9.87 8.90 6.21
CA ASP A 79 -10.34 9.16 4.85
C ASP A 79 -11.58 10.05 4.84
N GLU A 80 -12.47 9.92 5.82
CA GLU A 80 -13.61 10.84 6.02
C GLU A 80 -13.15 12.26 6.35
N PHE A 81 -12.16 12.38 7.24
CA PHE A 81 -11.53 13.66 7.56
C PHE A 81 -10.93 14.33 6.32
N LYS A 82 -10.24 13.57 5.45
CA LYS A 82 -9.63 14.13 4.23
C LYS A 82 -10.65 14.67 3.24
N LYS A 83 -11.90 14.20 3.24
CA LYS A 83 -12.95 14.72 2.35
C LYS A 83 -13.30 16.16 2.70
N ASN A 84 -13.43 16.47 3.99
CA ASN A 84 -13.85 17.79 4.47
C ASN A 84 -13.14 18.18 5.77
N PRO A 85 -11.80 18.36 5.77
CA PRO A 85 -11.04 18.57 7.00
C PRO A 85 -11.43 19.87 7.71
N GLU A 86 -11.87 20.88 6.97
CA GLU A 86 -12.33 22.16 7.53
C GLU A 86 -13.55 22.02 8.45
N LYS A 87 -14.43 21.05 8.18
CA LYS A 87 -15.60 20.76 9.01
C LYS A 87 -15.22 20.18 10.37
N TYR A 88 -14.12 19.43 10.42
CA TYR A 88 -13.69 18.67 11.59
C TYR A 88 -12.62 19.38 12.41
N VAL A 89 -11.92 20.34 11.82
CA VAL A 89 -10.86 21.14 12.47
C VAL A 89 -11.40 22.50 12.92
N GLN A 90 -12.71 22.62 13.12
CA GLN A 90 -13.31 23.86 13.63
C GLN A 90 -12.70 24.16 15.00
N LYS A 91 -11.94 25.24 15.05
CA LYS A 91 -11.19 25.72 16.20
C LYS A 91 -11.90 26.93 16.77
#